data_AF-A0AAD6Z162-F1
#
_entry.id   AF-A0AAD6Z162-F1
#
_cell.length_a   1.000
_cell.length_b   1.000
_cell.length_c   1.000
_cell.angle_alpha   90.00
_cell.angle_beta   90.00
_cell.angle_gamma   90.00
#
_symmetry.space_group_name_H-M   'P 1'
#
loop_
_entity.id
_entity.type
_entity.pdbx_description
1 polymer ?
#
loop_
_entity_poly.entity_id
_entity_poly.type
_entity_poly.pdbx_seq_one_letter_code
_entity_poly.pdbx_strand_id
1 'polypeptide(L)'
;MRDEFLWEGKRPRVARETMCLPLDNGGKQILDLHSRNEAIDLWKLKGFLRQGTDRANWPFFVDQIIIKRWEMGETLSKHGKLYNIFRQNIHIPAWRIDPVPRDIKRMIAAAKKYNLQFTGLSISKDIKLQMPIWKHLAFSETRFYDIRRKPALRCL
;
A
#
# COMPACT_ATOMS: atom_id res chain seq x y z
N MET A 1 -26.48 -6.86 -10.52
CA MET A 1 -26.59 -5.53 -9.89
C MET A 1 -26.32 -4.33 -10.81
N ARG A 2 -25.17 -4.16 -11.49
CA ARG A 2 -24.92 -2.95 -12.33
C ARG A 2 -25.36 -3.09 -13.79
N ASP A 3 -25.07 -4.21 -14.44
CA ASP A 3 -25.59 -4.48 -15.79
C ASP A 3 -27.12 -4.55 -15.77
N GLU A 4 -27.66 -5.00 -14.64
CA GLU A 4 -29.07 -5.01 -14.31
C GLU A 4 -29.68 -3.60 -14.24
N PHE A 5 -28.93 -2.60 -13.78
CA PHE A 5 -29.37 -1.20 -13.76
C PHE A 5 -29.30 -0.57 -15.16
N LEU A 6 -28.23 -0.84 -15.92
CA LEU A 6 -28.04 -0.28 -17.26
C LEU A 6 -28.98 -0.90 -18.30
N TRP A 7 -29.36 -2.16 -18.10
CA TRP A 7 -30.15 -2.94 -19.05
C TRP A 7 -31.51 -3.38 -18.48
N GLU A 8 -31.91 -2.91 -17.29
CA GLU A 8 -33.17 -3.27 -16.63
C GLU A 8 -33.37 -4.80 -16.54
N GLY A 9 -32.31 -5.52 -16.17
CA GLY A 9 -32.31 -6.99 -16.11
C GLY A 9 -32.26 -7.71 -17.47
N LYS A 10 -32.19 -6.97 -18.59
CA LYS A 10 -32.06 -7.56 -19.94
C LYS A 10 -30.60 -7.91 -20.24
N ARG A 11 -30.39 -8.82 -21.20
CA ARG A 11 -29.04 -9.21 -21.63
C ARG A 11 -28.33 -8.01 -22.27
N PRO A 12 -27.08 -7.71 -21.88
CA PRO A 12 -26.31 -6.60 -22.45
C PRO A 12 -26.07 -6.84 -23.94
N ARG A 13 -26.39 -5.83 -24.77
CA ARG A 13 -26.18 -5.89 -26.24
C ARG A 13 -24.85 -5.30 -26.70
N VAL A 14 -24.16 -4.60 -25.82
CA VAL A 14 -22.88 -3.94 -26.08
C VAL A 14 -21.93 -4.29 -24.93
N ALA A 15 -20.67 -4.55 -25.27
CA ALA A 15 -19.62 -4.78 -24.28
C ALA A 15 -19.44 -3.56 -23.37
N ARG A 16 -19.09 -3.80 -22.12
CA ARG A 16 -19.00 -2.74 -21.11
C ARG A 16 -17.85 -1.77 -21.42
N GLU A 17 -16.74 -2.31 -21.89
CA GLU A 17 -15.55 -1.57 -22.29
C GLU A 17 -15.91 -0.53 -23.35
N THR A 18 -16.75 -0.90 -24.31
CA THR A 18 -17.25 0.01 -25.37
C THR A 18 -18.15 1.10 -24.80
N MET A 19 -19.01 0.80 -23.81
CA MET A 19 -19.88 1.82 -23.20
C MET A 19 -19.10 2.88 -22.41
N CYS A 20 -17.92 2.54 -21.88
CA CYS A 20 -17.04 3.47 -21.18
C CYS A 20 -16.24 4.39 -22.12
N LEU A 21 -16.23 4.13 -23.43
CA LEU A 21 -15.49 4.96 -24.41
C LEU A 21 -16.13 6.36 -24.57
N PRO A 22 -15.36 7.34 -25.09
CA PRO A 22 -15.89 8.64 -25.50
C PRO A 22 -16.99 8.52 -26.56
N LEU A 23 -17.87 9.53 -26.62
CA LEU A 23 -18.95 9.61 -27.63
C LEU A 23 -18.41 9.50 -29.06
N ASP A 24 -17.26 10.12 -29.32
CA ASP A 24 -16.60 10.14 -30.63
C ASP A 24 -16.17 8.74 -31.12
N ASN A 25 -15.96 7.80 -30.19
CA ASN A 25 -15.58 6.42 -30.48
C ASN A 25 -16.79 5.46 -30.37
N GLY A 26 -18.02 5.99 -30.46
CA GLY A 26 -19.25 5.20 -30.36
C GLY A 26 -19.56 4.70 -28.94
N GLY A 27 -18.88 5.23 -27.93
CA GLY A 27 -19.16 4.94 -26.53
C GLY A 27 -20.29 5.80 -25.96
N LYS A 28 -20.71 5.49 -24.74
CA LYS A 28 -21.75 6.23 -24.02
C LYS A 28 -21.19 7.09 -22.88
N GLN A 29 -19.86 7.20 -22.80
CA GLN A 29 -19.14 7.89 -21.74
C GLN A 29 -19.60 7.47 -20.33
N ILE A 30 -19.95 6.18 -20.19
CA ILE A 30 -20.38 5.66 -18.89
C ILE A 30 -19.16 5.61 -17.97
N LEU A 31 -19.35 6.10 -16.75
CA LEU A 31 -18.28 6.14 -15.76
C LEU A 31 -17.77 4.73 -15.43
N ASP A 32 -16.48 4.50 -15.66
CA ASP A 32 -15.84 3.27 -15.18
C ASP A 32 -15.64 3.31 -13.67
N LEU A 33 -16.60 2.73 -12.96
CA LEU A 33 -16.58 2.61 -11.52
C LEU A 33 -15.45 1.73 -10.99
N HIS A 34 -14.88 0.82 -11.80
CA HIS A 34 -13.73 0.01 -11.36
C HIS A 34 -12.49 0.89 -11.28
N SER A 35 -12.14 1.55 -12.39
CA SER A 35 -11.04 2.51 -12.45
C SER A 35 -11.21 3.66 -11.45
N ARG A 36 -12.43 4.17 -11.24
CA ARG A 36 -12.69 5.19 -10.20
C ARG A 36 -12.42 4.68 -8.78
N ASN A 37 -12.91 3.49 -8.44
CA ASN A 37 -12.70 2.91 -7.12
C ASN A 37 -11.22 2.66 -6.83
N GLU A 38 -10.48 2.21 -7.84
CA GLU A 38 -9.04 2.06 -7.77
C GLU A 38 -8.32 3.40 -7.60
N ALA A 39 -8.73 4.43 -8.35
CA ALA A 39 -8.20 5.78 -8.18
C ALA A 39 -8.45 6.33 -6.76
N ILE A 40 -9.60 6.04 -6.15
CA ILE A 40 -9.88 6.40 -4.75
C ILE A 40 -8.88 5.73 -3.80
N ASP A 41 -8.60 4.43 -3.99
CA ASP A 41 -7.63 3.71 -3.17
C ASP A 41 -6.21 4.25 -3.34
N LEU A 42 -5.82 4.65 -4.56
CA LEU A 42 -4.57 5.34 -4.84
C LEU A 42 -4.49 6.72 -4.19
N TRP A 43 -5.57 7.49 -4.19
CA TRP A 43 -5.61 8.78 -3.49
C TRP A 43 -5.47 8.63 -1.98
N LYS A 44 -6.12 7.61 -1.40
CA LYS A 44 -5.92 7.25 0.02
C LYS A 44 -4.46 6.88 0.27
N LEU A 45 -3.86 6.03 -0.56
CA LEU A 45 -2.44 5.66 -0.46
C LEU A 45 -1.52 6.89 -0.56
N LYS A 46 -1.76 7.80 -1.51
CA LYS A 46 -1.01 9.05 -1.65
C LYS A 46 -1.12 9.90 -0.38
N GLY A 47 -2.32 10.04 0.18
CA GLY A 47 -2.55 10.74 1.44
C GLY A 47 -1.85 10.07 2.62
N PHE A 48 -1.81 8.73 2.65
CA PHE A 48 -1.12 7.96 3.68
C PHE A 48 0.40 8.20 3.70
N LEU A 49 0.98 8.32 2.50
CA LEU A 49 2.42 8.49 2.30
C LEU A 49 2.91 9.94 2.50
N ARG A 50 2.00 10.93 2.59
CA ARG A 50 2.37 12.31 2.89
C ARG A 50 3.07 12.40 4.26
N GLN A 51 4.04 13.30 4.36
CA GLN A 51 4.86 13.52 5.55
C GLN A 51 4.89 15.01 5.91
N GLY A 52 5.38 15.30 7.12
CA GLY A 52 5.49 16.66 7.63
C GLY A 52 4.20 17.17 8.24
N THR A 53 4.11 18.49 8.38
CA THR A 53 2.97 19.19 9.00
C THR A 53 1.67 19.07 8.19
N ASP A 54 1.75 18.73 6.91
CA ASP A 54 0.59 18.49 6.02
C ASP A 54 0.04 17.05 6.09
N ARG A 55 0.62 16.20 6.95
CA ARG A 55 0.11 14.82 7.11
C ARG A 55 -1.22 14.87 7.88
N ALA A 56 -2.29 14.39 7.25
CA ALA A 56 -3.58 14.23 7.90
C ALA A 56 -3.49 13.33 9.15
N ASN A 57 -4.51 13.35 10.02
CA ASN A 57 -4.50 12.55 11.27
C ASN A 57 -4.81 11.07 11.04
N TRP A 58 -5.64 10.73 10.06
CA TRP A 58 -6.08 9.35 9.80
C TRP A 58 -4.94 8.34 9.51
N PRO A 59 -3.83 8.68 8.81
CA PRO A 59 -2.71 7.76 8.59
C PRO A 59 -2.05 7.30 9.89
N PHE A 60 -2.03 8.14 10.92
CA PHE A 60 -1.48 7.75 12.23
C PHE A 60 -2.32 6.64 12.86
N PHE A 61 -3.65 6.70 12.76
CA PHE A 61 -4.53 5.62 13.22
C PHE A 61 -4.31 4.34 12.42
N VAL A 62 -4.17 4.45 11.11
CA VAL A 62 -3.89 3.29 10.24
C VAL A 62 -2.55 2.66 10.58
N ASP A 63 -1.50 3.46 10.80
CA ASP A 63 -0.20 3.00 11.29
C ASP A 63 -0.39 2.21 12.60
N GLN A 64 -1.08 2.78 13.60
CA GLN A 64 -1.30 2.10 14.89
C GLN A 64 -2.12 0.80 14.77
N ILE A 65 -3.14 0.77 13.92
CA ILE A 65 -3.93 -0.45 13.67
C ILE A 65 -3.04 -1.55 13.10
N ILE A 66 -2.21 -1.22 12.11
CA ILE A 66 -1.34 -2.19 11.45
C ILE A 66 -0.25 -2.66 12.42
N ILE A 67 0.37 -1.74 13.15
CA ILE A 67 1.40 -2.03 14.15
C ILE A 67 0.85 -2.95 15.23
N LYS A 68 -0.28 -2.59 15.87
CA LYS A 68 -0.89 -3.40 16.93
C LYS A 68 -1.20 -4.83 16.46
N ARG A 69 -1.65 -5.00 15.22
CA ARG A 69 -1.92 -6.32 14.65
C ARG A 69 -0.64 -7.09 14.32
N TRP A 70 0.41 -6.38 13.93
CA TRP A 70 1.71 -6.98 13.68
C TRP A 70 2.36 -7.52 14.96
N GLU A 71 2.38 -6.71 16.02
CA GLU A 71 3.03 -7.00 17.30
C GLU A 71 2.40 -8.20 18.03
N MET A 72 1.09 -8.43 17.84
CA MET A 72 0.37 -9.57 18.46
C MET A 72 0.84 -10.95 18.00
N GLY A 73 1.60 -11.07 16.89
CA GLY A 73 1.90 -12.35 16.26
C GLY A 73 3.37 -12.76 16.22
N GLU A 74 4.33 -11.98 16.71
CA GLU A 74 5.75 -12.31 16.51
C GLU A 74 6.71 -11.79 17.57
N THR A 75 7.68 -12.63 17.93
CA THR A 75 8.87 -12.33 18.72
C THR A 75 9.72 -11.19 18.14
N LEU A 76 9.57 -10.89 16.84
CA LEU A 76 10.18 -9.76 16.13
C LEU A 76 9.68 -8.39 16.60
N SER A 77 8.56 -8.33 17.33
CA SER A 77 8.13 -7.15 18.06
C SER A 77 9.17 -6.69 19.10
N LYS A 78 10.10 -7.57 19.51
CA LYS A 78 11.17 -7.24 20.46
C LYS A 78 12.27 -6.34 19.87
N HIS A 79 12.38 -6.22 18.54
CA HIS A 79 13.53 -5.58 17.88
C HIS A 79 13.09 -4.41 16.98
N GLY A 80 12.62 -3.33 17.62
CA GLY A 80 12.44 -2.02 16.98
C GLY A 80 10.99 -1.65 16.65
N LYS A 81 10.67 -0.35 16.82
CA LYS A 81 9.34 0.21 16.51
C LYS A 81 9.08 0.20 15.01
N LEU A 82 7.88 -0.22 14.64
CA LEU A 82 7.30 -0.01 13.31
C LEU A 82 6.81 1.44 13.22
N TYR A 83 7.09 2.12 12.11
CA TYR A 83 6.65 3.50 11.89
C TYR A 83 5.76 3.64 10.67
N ASN A 84 6.16 3.06 9.54
CA ASN A 84 5.38 3.07 8.32
C ASN A 84 5.72 1.83 7.50
N ILE A 85 4.71 1.01 7.24
CA ILE A 85 4.88 -0.28 6.58
C ILE A 85 5.38 -0.20 5.12
N PHE A 86 5.16 0.92 4.43
CA PHE A 86 5.62 1.09 3.04
C PHE A 86 7.03 1.65 2.94
N ARG A 87 7.60 2.14 4.05
CA ARG A 87 8.96 2.71 4.10
C ARG A 87 9.98 1.75 4.70
N GLN A 88 9.52 0.64 5.25
CA GLN A 88 10.36 -0.38 5.87
C GLN A 88 10.29 -1.63 5.02
N ASN A 89 11.37 -2.42 4.97
CA ASN A 89 11.32 -3.70 4.30
C ASN A 89 10.56 -4.70 5.18
N ILE A 90 9.24 -4.72 5.04
CA ILE A 90 8.34 -5.57 5.82
C ILE A 90 7.49 -6.38 4.85
N HIS A 91 7.61 -7.69 4.94
CA HIS A 91 6.69 -8.59 4.25
C HIS A 91 5.45 -8.80 5.13
N ILE A 92 4.29 -8.25 4.74
CA ILE A 92 3.04 -8.51 5.44
C ILE A 92 2.35 -9.74 4.82
N PRO A 93 2.28 -10.89 5.52
CA PRO A 93 1.61 -12.07 5.00
C PRO A 93 0.09 -11.87 5.04
N ALA A 94 -0.61 -12.42 4.04
CA ALA A 94 -2.02 -12.16 3.79
C ALA A 94 -2.94 -12.49 4.98
N TRP A 95 -2.67 -13.58 5.69
CA TRP A 95 -3.46 -14.03 6.85
C TRP A 95 -3.45 -13.06 8.04
N ARG A 96 -2.44 -12.17 8.14
CA ARG A 96 -2.39 -11.10 9.16
C ARG A 96 -3.14 -9.85 8.76
N ILE A 97 -3.43 -9.71 7.47
CA ILE A 97 -4.23 -8.60 6.93
C ILE A 97 -5.72 -8.87 7.20
N ASP A 98 -6.12 -10.11 7.53
CA ASP A 98 -7.52 -10.48 7.65
C ASP A 98 -8.36 -9.72 8.69
N PRO A 99 -7.88 -9.41 9.90
CA PRO A 99 -8.60 -8.61 10.87
C PRO A 99 -8.48 -7.09 10.63
N VAL A 100 -7.80 -6.66 9.57
CA VAL A 100 -7.64 -5.23 9.22
C VAL A 100 -8.89 -4.75 8.46
N PRO A 101 -9.40 -3.53 8.73
CA PRO A 101 -10.49 -2.93 7.98
C PRO A 101 -10.33 -3.04 6.46
N ARG A 102 -11.43 -3.32 5.76
CA ARG A 102 -11.48 -3.56 4.30
C ARG A 102 -10.80 -2.45 3.49
N ASP A 103 -10.94 -1.20 3.92
CA ASP A 103 -10.34 -0.04 3.26
C ASP A 103 -8.81 -0.07 3.28
N ILE A 104 -8.21 -0.46 4.40
CA ILE A 104 -6.75 -0.58 4.51
C ILE A 104 -6.27 -1.77 3.68
N LYS A 105 -7.03 -2.89 3.66
CA LYS A 105 -6.69 -4.04 2.78
C LYS A 105 -6.64 -3.61 1.31
N ARG A 106 -7.63 -2.84 0.87
CA ARG A 106 -7.70 -2.30 -0.49
C ARG A 106 -6.52 -1.37 -0.79
N MET A 107 -6.16 -0.51 0.15
CA MET A 107 -5.00 0.37 0.03
C MET A 107 -3.68 -0.42 -0.09
N ILE A 108 -3.49 -1.47 0.71
CA ILE A 108 -2.32 -2.36 0.63
C ILE A 108 -2.30 -3.12 -0.70
N ALA A 109 -3.46 -3.61 -1.16
CA ALA A 109 -3.59 -4.28 -2.44
C ALA A 109 -3.26 -3.35 -3.61
N ALA A 110 -3.72 -2.09 -3.57
CA ALA A 110 -3.35 -1.07 -4.56
C ALA A 110 -1.83 -0.81 -4.55
N ALA A 111 -1.22 -0.65 -3.36
CA ALA A 111 0.23 -0.49 -3.25
C ALA A 111 1.01 -1.66 -3.87
N LYS A 112 0.55 -2.90 -3.67
CA LYS A 112 1.14 -4.11 -4.28
C LYS A 112 0.93 -4.13 -5.80
N LYS A 113 -0.29 -3.87 -6.28
CA LYS A 113 -0.64 -3.88 -7.70
C LYS A 113 0.20 -2.90 -8.51
N TYR A 114 0.43 -1.71 -7.96
CA TYR A 114 1.25 -0.67 -8.59
C TYR A 114 2.74 -0.74 -8.23
N ASN A 115 3.18 -1.82 -7.58
CA ASN A 115 4.57 -2.05 -7.17
C ASN A 115 5.19 -0.80 -6.49
N LEU A 116 4.49 -0.28 -5.47
CA LEU A 116 5.00 0.86 -4.71
C LEU A 116 6.33 0.49 -4.06
N GLN A 117 7.39 1.19 -4.43
CA GLN A 117 8.73 1.00 -3.90
C GLN A 117 9.24 2.30 -3.29
N PHE A 118 9.96 2.18 -2.18
CA PHE A 118 10.71 3.31 -1.65
C PHE A 118 11.96 3.50 -2.49
N THR A 119 11.94 4.52 -3.35
CA THR A 119 13.09 4.91 -4.18
C THR A 119 13.55 6.30 -3.78
N GLY A 120 14.86 6.49 -3.66
CA GLY A 120 15.46 7.79 -3.39
C GLY A 120 16.78 7.89 -4.14
N LEU A 121 16.96 8.96 -4.94
CA LEU A 121 18.19 9.22 -5.70
C LEU A 121 19.41 9.33 -4.76
N SER A 122 19.23 10.04 -3.65
CA SER A 122 20.20 10.12 -2.56
C SER A 122 19.44 10.38 -1.26
N ILE A 123 19.62 9.51 -0.29
CA ILE A 123 19.05 9.66 1.07
C ILE A 123 20.20 10.10 1.96
N SER A 124 20.01 11.20 2.71
CA SER A 124 21.03 11.70 3.64
C SER A 124 21.38 10.64 4.68
N LYS A 125 22.62 10.69 5.20
CA LYS A 125 23.07 9.73 6.22
C LYS A 125 22.20 9.84 7.48
N ASP A 126 21.82 11.06 7.87
CA ASP A 126 20.98 11.30 9.05
C ASP A 126 19.62 10.60 8.95
N ILE A 127 18.97 10.64 7.78
CA ILE A 127 17.68 9.97 7.57
C ILE A 127 17.85 8.44 7.59
N LYS A 128 18.97 7.92 7.08
CA LYS A 128 19.26 6.48 7.14
C LYS A 128 19.43 6.01 8.58
N LEU A 129 20.14 6.80 9.39
CA LEU A 129 20.39 6.52 10.82
C LEU A 129 19.11 6.57 11.67
N GLN A 130 18.09 7.33 11.24
CA GLN A 130 16.78 7.33 11.90
C GLN A 130 15.97 6.05 11.67
N MET A 131 16.33 5.22 10.70
CA MET A 131 15.63 3.96 10.46
C MET A 131 16.10 2.87 11.43
N PRO A 132 15.19 2.08 12.03
CA PRO A 132 15.59 0.93 12.82
C PRO A 132 16.39 -0.05 11.95
N ILE A 133 17.57 -0.48 12.44
CA ILE A 133 18.50 -1.39 11.75
C ILE A 133 17.76 -2.62 11.20
N TRP A 134 16.92 -3.22 12.04
CA TRP A 134 16.17 -4.45 11.75
C TRP A 134 15.05 -4.29 10.71
N LYS A 135 14.69 -3.04 10.39
CA LYS A 135 13.63 -2.67 9.45
C LYS A 135 14.14 -1.77 8.32
N HIS A 136 15.45 -1.68 8.20
CA HIS A 136 16.12 -0.85 7.20
C HIS A 136 15.89 -1.43 5.80
N LEU A 137 15.72 -0.58 4.79
CA LEU A 137 15.41 -1.00 3.42
C LEU A 137 16.50 -1.87 2.78
N ALA A 138 17.76 -1.63 3.14
CA ALA A 138 18.89 -2.44 2.70
C ALA A 138 18.99 -3.82 3.38
N PHE A 139 18.08 -4.15 4.31
CA PHE A 139 18.05 -5.45 4.97
C PHE A 139 17.27 -6.45 4.12
N SER A 140 17.90 -7.53 3.67
CA SER A 140 17.20 -8.68 3.07
C SER A 140 17.08 -9.82 4.09
N GLU A 141 15.87 -10.36 4.23
CA GLU A 141 15.44 -11.34 5.25
C GLU A 141 16.18 -12.69 5.20
N THR A 142 16.98 -12.96 4.18
CA THR A 142 17.38 -14.34 3.88
C THR A 142 18.20 -15.03 4.97
N ARG A 143 18.95 -14.34 5.86
CA ARG A 143 19.64 -14.94 7.04
C ARG A 143 19.93 -13.89 8.13
N PHE A 144 19.46 -14.13 9.35
CA PHE A 144 19.69 -13.28 10.53
C PHE A 144 21.11 -13.40 11.12
N TYR A 145 21.80 -14.52 10.88
CA TYR A 145 23.12 -14.78 11.47
C TYR A 145 24.28 -14.07 10.74
N ASP A 146 24.04 -13.56 9.52
CA ASP A 146 25.06 -12.98 8.64
C ASP A 146 25.14 -11.45 8.71
N ILE A 147 24.66 -10.83 9.80
CA ILE A 147 24.55 -9.36 9.93
C ILE A 147 25.87 -8.66 9.64
N ARG A 148 27.01 -9.26 10.01
CA ARG A 148 28.35 -8.64 9.94
C ARG A 148 28.81 -8.20 8.53
N ARG A 149 28.16 -8.64 7.45
CA ARG A 149 28.58 -8.34 6.06
C ARG A 149 27.55 -7.57 5.21
N LYS A 150 26.41 -7.14 5.79
CA LYS A 150 25.28 -6.61 5.00
C LYS A 150 25.35 -5.10 4.72
N PRO A 151 24.80 -4.63 3.59
CA PRO A 151 24.77 -3.20 3.20
C PRO A 151 24.03 -2.31 4.20
N ALA A 152 23.14 -2.86 5.04
CA ALA A 152 22.52 -2.12 6.12
C ALA A 152 23.53 -1.58 7.16
N LEU A 153 24.64 -2.29 7.44
CA LEU A 153 25.71 -1.78 8.31
C LEU A 153 26.46 -0.60 7.68
N ARG A 154 26.54 -0.51 6.34
CA ARG A 154 27.15 0.65 5.65
C ARG A 154 26.33 1.94 5.83
N CYS A 155 25.08 1.80 6.28
CA CYS A 155 24.18 2.92 6.56
C CYS A 155 24.28 3.41 8.02
N LEU A 156 25.03 2.70 8.88
CA LEU A 156 25.43 3.11 10.23
C LEU A 156 26.82 3.79 10.13
#